data_AF-J0WYE0-F1
#
_entry.id   AF-J0WYE0-F1
#
_cell.length_a   1.000
_cell.length_b   1.000
_cell.length_c   1.000
_cell.angle_alpha   90.00
_cell.angle_beta   90.00
_cell.angle_gamma   90.00
#
_symmetry.space_group_name_H-M   'P 1'
#
loop_
_entity.id
_entity.type
_entity.pdbx_description
1 polymer ?
#
loop_
_entity_poly.entity_id
_entity_poly.type
_entity_poly.pdbx_seq_one_letter_code
_entity_poly.pdbx_strand_id
1 'polypeptide(L)'
;MASTVLQLQKNSVASILDSGNFIFDQVISSAGNLGYDPVTGVVTIPENGLYIVDWWVSIQSTSGSPGTTVQLISDKGQVFDSNSPNKTGNMGGIAVLDIDDAPVTFSLVNMSSATLFFSGMISSKANLRISAVDSGGGAADSSRCFALDQFAHVLEQIVTLYPGASVSLFSNRLATITGPINSLYRSPDAGSIPMLLLGDEPVAFSIDKITVLYFPDSVYDSSITYLTPPDPFPQNCDTDQIKNIHDYVAVGDSISFTTGPTTSASGDITINEYGILVFADATSMMLVVTPQIFSIQKVTGAARADHSISISAQ
;
A
#
# COMPACT_ATOMS: atom_id res chain seq x y z
N MET A 1 4.18 -0.09 3.75
CA MET A 1 4.12 -1.19 4.74
C MET A 1 5.32 -1.09 5.67
N ALA A 2 5.17 -1.46 6.95
CA ALA A 2 6.33 -1.69 7.80
C ALA A 2 7.10 -2.89 7.22
N SER A 3 8.43 -2.80 7.14
CA SER A 3 9.24 -3.91 6.65
C SER A 3 9.09 -5.11 7.60
N THR A 4 8.40 -6.16 7.16
CA THR A 4 8.27 -7.41 7.92
C THR A 4 9.44 -8.32 7.60
N VAL A 5 10.30 -8.55 8.59
CA VAL A 5 11.46 -9.44 8.48
C VAL A 5 11.67 -10.20 9.79
N LEU A 6 11.93 -11.50 9.68
CA LEU A 6 12.39 -12.32 10.78
C LEU A 6 13.64 -13.06 10.34
N GLN A 7 14.71 -12.97 11.12
CA GLN A 7 15.94 -13.69 10.87
C GLN A 7 16.32 -14.48 12.12
N LEU A 8 16.47 -15.79 11.95
CA LEU A 8 16.77 -16.75 13.01
C LEU A 8 18.10 -17.45 12.72
N GLN A 9 18.85 -17.75 13.77
CA GLN A 9 20.12 -18.44 13.67
C GLN A 9 20.20 -19.59 14.68
N LYS A 10 20.70 -20.74 14.23
CA LYS A 10 21.08 -21.85 15.08
C LYS A 10 22.58 -21.78 15.31
N ASN A 11 22.99 -21.65 16.56
CA ASN A 11 24.40 -21.69 16.97
C ASN A 11 24.76 -23.01 17.68
N SER A 12 23.76 -23.68 18.26
CA SER A 12 23.91 -24.93 19.01
C SER A 12 24.35 -26.09 18.13
N VAL A 13 25.27 -26.91 18.66
CA VAL A 13 25.74 -28.16 18.05
C VAL A 13 24.75 -29.33 18.22
N ALA A 14 23.61 -29.10 18.89
CA ALA A 14 22.59 -30.12 19.08
C ALA A 14 22.17 -30.72 17.72
N SER A 15 22.31 -32.04 17.62
CA SER A 15 21.93 -32.81 16.43
C SER A 15 20.42 -32.80 16.24
N ILE A 16 19.97 -32.95 15.00
CA ILE A 16 18.55 -33.00 14.65
C ILE A 16 18.24 -34.40 14.13
N LEU A 17 17.34 -35.11 14.81
CA LEU A 17 16.88 -36.44 14.42
C LEU A 17 16.08 -36.35 13.12
N ASP A 18 15.86 -37.50 12.47
CA ASP A 18 14.94 -37.57 11.34
C ASP A 18 13.52 -37.16 11.78
N SER A 19 12.80 -36.47 10.89
CA SER A 19 11.51 -35.81 11.17
C SER A 19 11.55 -34.77 12.28
N GLY A 20 12.74 -34.33 12.71
CA GLY A 20 12.93 -33.31 13.74
C GLY A 20 12.94 -31.89 13.18
N ASN A 21 12.32 -30.96 13.91
CA ASN A 21 12.35 -29.53 13.59
C ASN A 21 13.72 -28.91 13.87
N PHE A 22 14.10 -27.95 13.05
CA PHE A 22 15.22 -27.07 13.34
C PHE A 22 14.86 -26.10 14.47
N ILE A 23 15.64 -26.15 15.53
CA ILE A 23 15.58 -25.18 16.62
C ILE A 23 16.67 -24.13 16.41
N PHE A 24 16.23 -22.89 16.16
CA PHE A 24 17.07 -21.69 16.13
C PHE A 24 17.11 -21.07 17.52
N ASP A 25 18.31 -20.97 18.08
CA ASP A 25 18.55 -20.52 19.46
C ASP A 25 18.76 -19.00 19.57
N GLN A 26 18.76 -18.29 18.45
CA GLN A 26 18.96 -16.85 18.41
C GLN A 26 18.04 -16.18 17.37
N VAL A 27 17.39 -15.09 17.78
CA VAL A 27 16.74 -14.13 16.88
C VAL A 27 17.75 -13.05 16.53
N ILE A 28 18.11 -12.93 15.26
CA ILE A 28 19.07 -11.93 14.73
C ILE A 28 18.36 -10.62 14.43
N SER A 29 17.16 -10.69 13.84
CA SER A 29 16.32 -9.55 13.52
C SER A 29 14.86 -9.96 13.63
N SER A 30 14.02 -9.04 14.12
CA SER A 30 12.57 -9.20 14.19
C SER A 30 11.94 -7.83 14.00
N ALA A 31 11.20 -7.68 12.90
CA ALA A 31 10.37 -6.53 12.61
C ALA A 31 9.06 -6.99 11.98
N GLY A 32 7.96 -6.31 12.29
CA GLY A 32 6.62 -6.78 11.98
C GLY A 32 6.07 -7.72 13.05
N ASN A 33 5.14 -8.57 12.65
CA ASN A 33 4.29 -9.40 13.52
C ASN A 33 4.54 -10.91 13.37
N LEU A 34 5.65 -11.32 12.76
CA LEU A 34 6.02 -12.74 12.63
C LEU A 34 6.31 -13.37 14.01
N GLY A 35 5.69 -14.51 14.28
CA GLY A 35 5.90 -15.28 15.51
C GLY A 35 6.94 -16.38 15.34
N TYR A 36 7.70 -16.68 16.40
CA TYR A 36 8.59 -17.84 16.45
C TYR A 36 8.61 -18.46 17.86
N ASP A 37 8.41 -19.77 17.94
CA ASP A 37 8.54 -20.54 19.17
C ASP A 37 9.92 -21.24 19.22
N PRO A 38 10.84 -20.81 20.09
CA PRO A 38 12.18 -21.39 20.19
C PRO A 38 12.23 -22.78 20.84
N VAL A 39 11.12 -23.27 21.40
CA VAL A 39 11.05 -24.63 21.98
C VAL A 39 10.69 -25.65 20.90
N THR A 40 9.77 -25.30 20.01
CA THR A 40 9.24 -26.20 18.97
C THR A 40 9.85 -25.98 17.59
N GLY A 41 10.44 -24.81 17.34
CA GLY A 41 10.98 -24.42 16.03
C GLY A 41 9.90 -23.93 15.05
N VAL A 42 8.68 -23.68 15.53
CA VAL A 42 7.54 -23.27 14.69
C VAL A 42 7.57 -21.76 14.45
N VAL A 43 7.43 -21.36 13.18
CA VAL A 43 7.21 -19.98 12.76
C VAL A 43 5.73 -19.78 12.48
N THR A 44 5.17 -18.64 12.88
CA THR A 44 3.77 -18.25 12.63
C THR A 44 3.71 -17.00 11.78
N ILE A 45 2.98 -17.08 10.67
CA ILE A 45 2.62 -15.94 9.83
C ILE A 45 1.15 -15.60 10.13
N PRO A 46 0.86 -14.43 10.76
CA PRO A 46 -0.48 -14.09 11.21
C PRO A 46 -1.38 -13.46 10.14
N GLU A 47 -0.81 -12.98 9.02
CA GLU A 47 -1.51 -12.20 8.01
C GLU A 47 -1.33 -12.77 6.61
N ASN A 48 -2.37 -12.65 5.79
CA ASN A 48 -2.34 -12.97 4.37
C ASN A 48 -1.28 -12.14 3.63
N GLY A 49 -0.72 -12.71 2.56
CA GLY A 49 0.28 -12.03 1.73
C GLY A 49 1.33 -12.96 1.16
N LEU A 50 2.28 -12.38 0.44
CA LEU A 50 3.38 -13.09 -0.20
C LEU A 50 4.64 -12.99 0.66
N TYR A 51 5.24 -14.13 1.01
CA TYR A 51 6.44 -14.20 1.83
C TYR A 51 7.53 -14.98 1.11
N ILE A 52 8.75 -14.44 1.10
CA ILE A 52 9.95 -15.18 0.71
C ILE A 52 10.59 -15.71 1.97
N VAL A 53 10.81 -17.02 1.98
CA VAL A 53 11.57 -17.72 3.01
C VAL A 53 12.81 -18.29 2.37
N ASP A 54 13.97 -18.00 2.92
CA ASP A 54 15.23 -18.61 2.51
C ASP A 54 15.99 -19.12 3.72
N TRP A 55 16.72 -20.21 3.51
CA TRP A 55 17.51 -20.81 4.56
C TRP A 55 18.81 -21.35 4.03
N TRP A 56 19.77 -21.50 4.94
CA TRP A 56 20.93 -22.35 4.74
C TRP A 56 21.22 -23.18 5.98
N VAL A 57 21.82 -24.35 5.77
CA VAL A 57 22.21 -25.30 6.81
C VAL A 57 23.60 -25.84 6.49
N SER A 58 24.51 -25.74 7.47
CA SER A 58 25.86 -26.29 7.38
C SER A 58 26.00 -27.50 8.29
N ILE A 59 26.05 -28.69 7.68
CA ILE A 59 26.16 -29.96 8.39
C ILE A 59 27.61 -30.48 8.38
N GLN A 60 27.99 -31.14 9.48
CA GLN A 60 29.27 -31.86 9.59
C GLN A 60 29.17 -33.28 9.07
N SER A 61 28.06 -33.97 9.33
CA SER A 61 27.83 -35.35 8.91
C SER A 61 26.34 -35.75 9.03
N THR A 62 25.97 -36.85 8.37
CA THR A 62 24.69 -37.55 8.56
C THR A 62 24.89 -39.03 8.89
N SER A 63 23.99 -39.62 9.68
CA SER A 63 24.06 -41.05 10.03
C SER A 63 23.52 -41.92 8.89
N GLY A 64 24.38 -42.35 7.96
CA GLY A 64 24.08 -43.50 7.07
C GLY A 64 23.28 -43.23 5.78
N SER A 65 22.54 -42.12 5.64
CA SER A 65 21.76 -41.81 4.42
C SER A 65 22.66 -41.44 3.20
N PRO A 66 22.31 -41.78 1.94
CA PRO A 66 23.05 -41.40 0.72
C PRO A 66 22.93 -39.92 0.31
N GLY A 67 22.42 -39.06 1.19
CA GLY A 67 22.34 -37.62 0.97
C GLY A 67 21.76 -36.93 2.19
N THR A 68 21.43 -35.65 2.03
CA THR A 68 20.75 -34.85 3.05
C THR A 68 19.56 -34.15 2.41
N THR A 69 18.42 -34.15 3.10
CA THR A 69 17.18 -33.49 2.71
C THR A 69 16.63 -32.71 3.89
N VAL A 70 16.38 -31.42 3.67
CA VAL A 70 15.73 -30.51 4.61
C VAL A 70 14.53 -29.90 3.88
N GLN A 71 13.37 -29.91 4.54
CA GLN A 71 12.13 -29.40 3.97
C GLN A 71 11.59 -28.24 4.80
N LEU A 72 11.03 -27.24 4.13
CA LEU A 72 10.08 -26.34 4.76
C LEU A 72 8.69 -26.95 4.61
N ILE A 73 7.99 -27.15 5.73
CA ILE A 73 6.66 -27.78 5.77
C ILE A 73 5.69 -26.85 6.48
N SER A 74 4.59 -26.47 5.82
CA SER A 74 3.50 -25.70 6.43
C SER A 74 2.33 -26.58 6.90
N ASP A 75 1.56 -26.08 7.85
CA ASP A 75 0.33 -26.71 8.34
C ASP A 75 -0.79 -26.78 7.29
N LYS A 76 -0.69 -25.96 6.23
CA LYS A 76 -1.55 -26.00 5.05
C LYS A 76 -1.08 -27.01 3.97
N GLY A 77 -0.03 -27.78 4.25
CA GLY A 77 0.45 -28.86 3.38
C GLY A 77 1.40 -28.42 2.26
N GLN A 78 1.91 -27.18 2.29
CA GLN A 78 2.96 -26.73 1.37
C GLN A 78 4.30 -27.34 1.81
N VAL A 79 5.04 -27.89 0.86
CA VAL A 79 6.35 -28.54 1.10
C VAL A 79 7.36 -28.04 0.08
N PHE A 80 8.53 -27.60 0.56
CA PHE A 80 9.63 -27.12 -0.28
C PHE A 80 10.92 -27.83 0.08
N ASP A 81 11.58 -28.42 -0.92
CA ASP A 81 12.78 -29.22 -0.74
C ASP A 81 14.09 -28.43 -0.87
N SER A 82 15.03 -28.71 0.04
CA SER A 82 16.45 -28.45 -0.13
C SER A 82 17.21 -29.75 0.09
N ASN A 83 17.97 -30.20 -0.90
CA ASN A 83 18.69 -31.46 -0.81
C ASN A 83 20.12 -31.37 -1.35
N SER A 84 20.94 -32.33 -0.94
CA SER A 84 22.31 -32.48 -1.39
C SER A 84 22.70 -33.97 -1.41
N PRO A 85 23.40 -34.46 -2.46
CA PRO A 85 23.96 -35.80 -2.43
C PRO A 85 25.13 -35.93 -1.44
N ASN A 86 25.64 -34.80 -0.94
CA ASN A 86 26.73 -34.79 0.03
C ASN A 86 26.20 -34.95 1.46
N LYS A 87 26.97 -35.67 2.27
CA LYS A 87 26.69 -35.88 3.70
C LYS A 87 27.29 -34.78 4.59
N THR A 88 27.94 -33.80 3.99
CA THR A 88 28.70 -32.73 4.66
C THR A 88 28.60 -31.45 3.84
N GLY A 89 28.76 -30.29 4.49
CA GLY A 89 28.86 -29.00 3.81
C GLY A 89 27.62 -28.14 3.99
N ASN A 90 27.51 -27.09 3.17
CA ASN A 90 26.40 -26.15 3.20
C ASN A 90 25.34 -26.51 2.17
N MET A 91 24.07 -26.44 2.56
CA MET A 91 22.92 -26.49 1.65
C MET A 91 22.02 -25.29 1.90
N GLY A 92 21.33 -24.82 0.87
CA GLY A 92 20.36 -23.74 0.98
C GLY A 92 19.06 -24.08 0.29
N GLY A 93 18.00 -23.39 0.66
CA GLY A 93 16.70 -23.49 0.03
C GLY A 93 15.98 -22.15 0.04
N ILE A 94 14.95 -22.08 -0.79
CA ILE A 94 14.07 -20.94 -0.90
C ILE A 94 12.64 -21.46 -1.08
N ALA A 95 11.69 -20.75 -0.50
CA ALA A 95 10.27 -20.95 -0.65
C ALA A 95 9.59 -19.61 -0.85
N VAL A 96 8.54 -19.61 -1.69
CA VAL A 96 7.62 -18.49 -1.82
C VAL A 96 6.29 -19.00 -1.27
N LEU A 97 5.82 -18.38 -0.20
CA LEU A 97 4.54 -18.69 0.43
C LEU A 97 3.54 -17.60 0.05
N ASP A 98 2.56 -17.97 -0.76
CA ASP A 98 1.38 -17.16 -1.01
C ASP A 98 0.29 -17.61 -0.02
N ILE A 99 -0.11 -16.72 0.88
CA ILE A 99 -1.00 -17.03 2.01
C ILE A 99 -2.32 -16.29 1.82
N ASP A 100 -3.38 -17.06 1.59
CA ASP A 100 -4.76 -16.60 1.43
C ASP A 100 -5.67 -16.93 2.64
N ASP A 101 -5.22 -17.83 3.52
CA ASP A 101 -5.94 -18.27 4.73
C ASP A 101 -5.01 -18.31 5.97
N ALA A 102 -4.69 -17.13 6.50
CA ALA A 102 -3.93 -16.97 7.74
C ALA A 102 -4.76 -17.25 9.01
N PRO A 103 -4.14 -17.67 10.13
CA PRO A 103 -2.70 -17.86 10.31
C PRO A 103 -2.19 -19.15 9.67
N VAL A 104 -0.95 -19.07 9.16
CA VAL A 104 -0.19 -20.23 8.66
C VAL A 104 1.01 -20.46 9.56
N THR A 105 1.26 -21.71 9.90
CA THR A 105 2.46 -22.11 10.63
C THR A 105 3.34 -22.99 9.76
N PHE A 106 4.66 -22.87 9.91
CA PHE A 106 5.60 -23.75 9.22
C PHE A 106 6.83 -24.03 10.06
N SER A 107 7.58 -25.05 9.68
CA SER A 107 8.86 -25.41 10.29
C SER A 107 9.85 -25.86 9.22
N LEU A 108 11.13 -25.65 9.49
CA LEU A 108 12.20 -26.30 8.75
C LEU A 108 12.46 -27.66 9.41
N VAL A 109 12.39 -28.74 8.64
CA VAL A 109 12.36 -30.13 9.15
C VAL A 109 13.45 -30.95 8.48
N ASN A 110 14.16 -31.76 9.26
CA ASN A 110 15.08 -32.75 8.73
C ASN A 110 14.30 -33.95 8.17
N MET A 111 14.40 -34.17 6.86
CA MET A 111 13.73 -35.26 6.14
C MET A 111 14.74 -36.17 5.44
N SER A 112 15.94 -36.28 6.01
CA SER A 112 17.07 -37.01 5.42
C SER A 112 17.01 -38.51 5.63
N SER A 113 16.02 -39.05 6.35
CA SER A 113 15.98 -40.41 6.89
C SER A 113 17.18 -40.75 7.80
N ALA A 114 17.81 -39.72 8.38
CA ALA A 114 19.02 -39.82 9.18
C ALA A 114 19.17 -38.62 10.13
N THR A 115 19.99 -38.77 11.18
CA THR A 115 20.34 -37.68 12.09
C THR A 115 21.36 -36.74 11.47
N LEU A 116 21.16 -35.43 11.58
CA LEU A 116 22.10 -34.38 11.18
C LEU A 116 22.99 -33.96 12.35
N PHE A 117 24.30 -33.91 12.13
CA PHE A 117 25.28 -33.44 13.10
C PHE A 117 25.93 -32.13 12.66
N PHE A 118 26.25 -31.26 13.61
CA PHE A 118 26.75 -29.91 13.38
C PHE A 118 28.16 -29.74 13.97
N SER A 119 29.04 -29.05 13.22
CA SER A 119 30.44 -28.88 13.61
C SER A 119 30.60 -27.89 14.74
N GLY A 120 31.32 -28.24 15.82
CA GLY A 120 31.70 -27.28 16.87
C GLY A 120 32.71 -26.21 16.43
N MET A 121 33.26 -26.29 15.20
CA MET A 121 34.31 -25.40 14.71
C MET A 121 33.79 -24.10 14.06
N ILE A 122 32.50 -24.03 13.74
CA ILE A 122 31.86 -22.83 13.15
C ILE A 122 30.85 -22.25 14.14
N SER A 123 30.61 -20.94 14.13
CA SER A 123 29.66 -20.30 15.05
C SER A 123 28.20 -20.53 14.63
N SER A 124 27.86 -20.20 13.39
CA SER A 124 26.52 -20.37 12.83
C SER A 124 26.36 -21.74 12.13
N LYS A 125 25.28 -22.46 12.44
CA LYS A 125 24.98 -23.80 11.91
C LYS A 125 23.87 -23.79 10.88
N ALA A 126 22.93 -22.87 11.03
CA ALA A 126 21.86 -22.64 10.09
C ALA A 126 21.34 -21.21 10.26
N ASN A 127 20.79 -20.65 9.19
CA ASN A 127 20.06 -19.40 9.23
C ASN A 127 18.74 -19.58 8.48
N LEU A 128 17.68 -18.95 8.97
CA LEU A 128 16.39 -18.89 8.34
C LEU A 128 15.97 -17.42 8.30
N ARG A 129 15.65 -16.93 7.11
CA ARG A 129 15.11 -15.59 6.91
C ARG A 129 13.73 -15.69 6.31
N ILE A 130 12.83 -14.89 6.85
CA ILE A 130 11.50 -14.64 6.32
C ILE A 130 11.43 -13.15 6.05
N SER A 131 11.00 -12.79 4.85
CA SER A 131 10.66 -11.42 4.50
C SER A 131 9.32 -11.42 3.81
N ALA A 132 8.40 -10.56 4.27
CA ALA A 132 7.23 -10.26 3.46
C ALA A 132 7.71 -9.59 2.18
N VAL A 133 7.23 -10.08 1.05
CA VAL A 133 7.27 -9.33 -0.19
C VAL A 133 6.17 -8.31 -0.03
N ASP A 134 6.55 -7.05 0.07
CA ASP A 134 5.60 -5.98 -0.11
C ASP A 134 4.91 -6.27 -1.45
N SER A 135 3.58 -6.42 -1.45
CA SER A 135 2.78 -6.57 -2.67
C SER A 135 2.96 -5.39 -3.64
N GLY A 136 3.80 -4.40 -3.30
CA GLY A 136 4.38 -3.35 -4.14
C GLY A 136 5.20 -3.81 -5.36
N GLY A 137 4.71 -4.81 -6.09
CA GLY A 137 5.09 -5.13 -7.46
C GLY A 137 4.28 -4.33 -8.47
N GLY A 138 4.40 -3.01 -8.45
CA GLY A 138 3.80 -2.11 -9.44
C GLY A 138 3.49 -0.76 -8.82
N ALA A 139 3.56 0.31 -9.62
CA ALA A 139 3.18 1.66 -9.22
C ALA A 139 1.67 1.84 -8.90
N ALA A 140 0.99 0.81 -8.38
CA ALA A 140 -0.47 0.70 -8.27
C ALA A 140 -1.05 0.93 -6.86
N ASP A 141 -0.36 0.59 -5.76
CA ASP A 141 -0.99 0.62 -4.42
C ASP A 141 -0.31 1.58 -3.42
N SER A 142 -0.01 2.80 -3.86
CA SER A 142 0.19 3.90 -2.90
C SER A 142 -1.16 4.54 -2.60
N SER A 143 -1.38 5.05 -1.39
CA SER A 143 -2.61 5.79 -1.07
C SER A 143 -2.77 7.04 -1.96
N ARG A 144 -1.67 7.50 -2.57
CA ARG A 144 -1.68 8.48 -3.66
C ARG A 144 -2.33 7.95 -4.94
N CYS A 145 -2.11 6.70 -5.32
CA CYS A 145 -2.81 6.06 -6.44
C CYS A 145 -4.30 5.96 -6.14
N PHE A 146 -4.68 5.53 -4.92
CA PHE A 146 -6.09 5.54 -4.50
C PHE A 146 -6.73 6.94 -4.62
N ALA A 147 -6.06 8.01 -4.18
CA ALA A 147 -6.59 9.36 -4.33
C ALA A 147 -6.75 9.79 -5.80
N LEU A 148 -5.85 9.33 -6.69
CA LEU A 148 -5.98 9.57 -8.13
C LEU A 148 -7.10 8.74 -8.76
N ASP A 149 -7.28 7.48 -8.33
CA ASP A 149 -8.40 6.64 -8.75
C ASP A 149 -9.73 7.22 -8.27
N GLN A 150 -9.78 7.70 -7.03
CA GLN A 150 -10.92 8.38 -6.47
C GLN A 150 -11.28 9.63 -7.29
N PHE A 151 -10.28 10.42 -7.67
CA PHE A 151 -10.50 11.60 -8.50
C PHE A 151 -10.93 11.22 -9.93
N ALA A 152 -10.32 10.19 -10.53
CA ALA A 152 -10.70 9.66 -11.83
C ALA A 152 -12.16 9.16 -11.85
N HIS A 153 -12.56 8.40 -10.82
CA HIS A 153 -13.93 7.89 -10.64
C HIS A 153 -14.96 9.02 -10.55
N VAL A 154 -14.62 10.10 -9.83
CA VAL A 154 -15.48 11.29 -9.78
C VAL A 154 -15.51 11.99 -11.14
N LEU A 155 -14.36 12.14 -11.82
CA LEU A 155 -14.30 12.78 -13.14
C LEU A 155 -15.12 12.05 -14.21
N GLU A 156 -15.17 10.73 -14.20
CA GLU A 156 -16.00 9.94 -15.13
C GLU A 156 -17.48 10.28 -15.03
N GLN A 157 -17.94 10.49 -13.79
CA GLN A 157 -19.31 10.93 -13.52
C GLN A 157 -19.48 12.41 -13.90
N ILE A 158 -18.51 13.27 -13.56
CA ILE A 158 -18.57 14.71 -13.84
C ILE A 158 -18.68 14.99 -15.34
N VAL A 159 -17.88 14.34 -16.20
CA VAL A 159 -17.98 14.55 -17.67
C VAL A 159 -19.32 14.09 -18.25
N THR A 160 -19.99 13.15 -17.57
CA THR A 160 -21.29 12.61 -17.97
C THR A 160 -22.45 13.48 -17.48
N LEU A 161 -22.37 13.95 -16.23
CA LEU A 161 -23.43 14.74 -15.57
C LEU A 161 -23.42 16.22 -15.99
N TYR A 162 -22.24 16.76 -16.34
CA TYR A 162 -22.04 18.18 -16.64
C TYR A 162 -21.48 18.43 -18.05
N PRO A 163 -22.06 17.87 -19.12
CA PRO A 163 -21.49 18.00 -20.47
C PRO A 163 -21.40 19.47 -20.90
N GLY A 164 -20.18 19.92 -21.24
CA GLY A 164 -19.93 21.29 -21.71
C GLY A 164 -20.01 22.37 -20.62
N ALA A 165 -20.18 22.02 -19.35
CA ALA A 165 -20.18 22.98 -18.25
C ALA A 165 -18.84 23.75 -18.16
N SER A 166 -18.91 25.04 -17.87
CA SER A 166 -17.72 25.87 -17.67
C SER A 166 -17.00 25.42 -16.39
N VAL A 167 -15.70 25.12 -16.51
CA VAL A 167 -14.85 24.72 -15.39
C VAL A 167 -13.55 25.52 -15.39
N SER A 168 -13.13 25.98 -14.22
CA SER A 168 -11.81 26.55 -13.95
C SER A 168 -10.92 25.50 -13.29
N LEU A 169 -9.84 25.14 -13.98
CA LEU A 169 -8.83 24.20 -13.53
C LEU A 169 -7.66 24.95 -12.89
N PHE A 170 -7.34 24.57 -11.65
CA PHE A 170 -6.18 25.04 -10.91
C PHE A 170 -5.16 23.91 -10.79
N SER A 171 -3.88 24.25 -10.91
CA SER A 171 -2.78 23.29 -10.90
C SER A 171 -1.59 23.80 -10.10
N ASN A 172 -0.62 22.92 -9.85
CA ASN A 172 0.64 23.31 -9.20
C ASN A 172 1.72 23.82 -10.19
N ARG A 173 1.39 24.02 -11.48
CA ARG A 173 2.37 24.34 -12.53
C ARG A 173 1.99 25.47 -13.48
N LEU A 174 0.70 25.62 -13.77
CA LEU A 174 0.21 26.54 -14.79
C LEU A 174 -0.73 27.57 -14.17
N ALA A 175 -0.90 28.69 -14.87
CA ALA A 175 -1.99 29.62 -14.61
C ALA A 175 -3.35 28.92 -14.73
N THR A 176 -4.38 29.49 -14.11
CA THR A 176 -5.74 28.97 -14.18
C THR A 176 -6.21 28.86 -15.62
N ILE A 177 -6.82 27.72 -15.96
CA ILE A 177 -7.37 27.43 -17.28
C ILE A 177 -8.88 27.32 -17.14
N THR A 178 -9.63 28.05 -17.96
CA THR A 178 -11.09 27.99 -17.97
C THR A 178 -11.59 27.56 -19.34
N GLY A 179 -12.53 26.63 -19.37
CA GLY A 179 -13.17 26.16 -20.59
C GLY A 179 -14.31 25.19 -20.30
N PRO A 180 -15.11 24.82 -21.32
CA PRO A 180 -16.12 23.78 -21.17
C PRO A 180 -15.44 22.43 -20.89
N ILE A 181 -15.99 21.66 -19.96
CA ILE A 181 -15.56 20.29 -19.75
C ILE A 181 -15.97 19.43 -20.95
N ASN A 182 -15.02 18.62 -21.46
CA ASN A 182 -15.22 17.87 -22.70
C ASN A 182 -15.33 16.36 -22.44
N SER A 183 -14.21 15.71 -22.10
CA SER A 183 -14.15 14.26 -21.99
C SER A 183 -12.92 13.80 -21.21
N LEU A 184 -12.80 12.49 -21.02
CA LEU A 184 -11.61 11.85 -20.48
C LEU A 184 -10.92 11.04 -21.57
N TYR A 185 -9.59 11.14 -21.64
CA TYR A 185 -8.79 10.31 -22.53
C TYR A 185 -7.99 9.28 -21.71
N ARG A 186 -8.02 8.03 -22.17
CA ARG A 186 -7.17 6.94 -21.67
C ARG A 186 -6.49 6.24 -22.84
N SER A 187 -5.21 5.92 -22.67
CA SER A 187 -4.52 5.02 -23.59
C SER A 187 -5.14 3.62 -23.49
N PRO A 188 -5.25 2.85 -24.59
CA PRO A 188 -5.76 1.48 -24.55
C PRO A 188 -5.05 0.56 -23.55
N ASP A 189 -3.76 0.79 -23.32
CA ASP A 189 -2.92 0.00 -22.40
C ASP A 189 -2.71 0.68 -21.03
N ALA A 190 -3.36 1.82 -20.76
CA ALA A 190 -3.30 2.45 -19.45
C ALA A 190 -4.29 1.82 -18.47
N GLY A 191 -3.96 1.87 -17.18
CA GLY A 191 -4.87 1.50 -16.10
C GLY A 191 -5.99 2.52 -15.88
N SER A 192 -6.29 2.81 -14.63
CA SER A 192 -7.42 3.64 -14.20
C SER A 192 -7.30 5.13 -14.52
N ILE A 193 -6.09 5.69 -14.55
CA ILE A 193 -5.85 7.15 -14.54
C ILE A 193 -6.00 7.81 -15.94
N PRO A 194 -7.00 8.68 -16.16
CA PRO A 194 -7.18 9.41 -17.41
C PRO A 194 -6.43 10.75 -17.46
N MET A 195 -6.42 11.37 -18.65
CA MET A 195 -6.28 12.81 -18.80
C MET A 195 -7.66 13.47 -18.91
N LEU A 196 -7.80 14.67 -18.34
CA LEU A 196 -8.99 15.50 -18.50
C LEU A 196 -8.85 16.40 -19.72
N LEU A 197 -9.84 16.38 -20.62
CA LEU A 197 -9.88 17.25 -21.80
C LEU A 197 -10.85 18.41 -21.55
N LEU A 198 -10.38 19.64 -21.79
CA LEU A 198 -11.19 20.86 -21.71
C LEU A 198 -11.16 21.62 -23.04
N GLY A 199 -12.27 22.29 -23.38
CA GLY A 199 -12.41 23.11 -24.58
C GLY A 199 -13.12 22.41 -25.74
N ASP A 200 -13.61 23.22 -26.68
CA ASP A 200 -14.18 22.74 -27.95
C ASP A 200 -13.08 22.16 -28.85
N GLU A 201 -11.90 22.79 -28.84
CA GLU A 201 -10.64 22.25 -29.33
C GLU A 201 -9.86 21.72 -28.12
N PRO A 202 -9.98 20.42 -27.80
CA PRO A 202 -9.66 19.93 -26.46
C PRO A 202 -8.15 19.96 -26.18
N VAL A 203 -7.80 20.54 -25.04
CA VAL A 203 -6.46 20.44 -24.45
C VAL A 203 -6.49 19.39 -23.35
N ALA A 204 -5.54 18.44 -23.37
CA ALA A 204 -5.45 17.36 -22.40
C ALA A 204 -4.58 17.75 -21.19
N PHE A 205 -5.08 17.47 -19.99
CA PHE A 205 -4.42 17.75 -18.73
C PHE A 205 -4.25 16.48 -17.89
N SER A 206 -3.03 16.26 -17.39
CA SER A 206 -2.77 15.17 -16.43
C SER A 206 -3.44 15.47 -15.10
N ILE A 207 -4.28 14.55 -14.61
CA ILE A 207 -5.09 14.79 -13.41
C ILE A 207 -4.25 14.84 -12.13
N ASP A 208 -3.04 14.29 -12.13
CA ASP A 208 -2.10 14.33 -10.99
C ASP A 208 -1.51 15.73 -10.73
N LYS A 209 -1.68 16.66 -11.68
CA LYS A 209 -1.29 18.07 -11.53
C LYS A 209 -2.43 18.99 -11.16
N ILE A 210 -3.67 18.48 -11.22
CA ILE A 210 -4.86 19.26 -10.87
C ILE A 210 -4.97 19.30 -9.35
N THR A 211 -5.19 20.50 -8.82
CA THR A 211 -5.40 20.71 -7.38
C THR A 211 -6.87 20.98 -7.08
N VAL A 212 -7.53 21.78 -7.92
CA VAL A 212 -8.94 22.16 -7.78
C VAL A 212 -9.60 22.22 -9.16
N LEU A 213 -10.83 21.74 -9.25
CA LEU A 213 -11.77 22.07 -10.31
C LEU A 213 -12.93 22.88 -9.72
N TYR A 214 -13.15 24.07 -10.25
CA TYR A 214 -14.24 24.96 -9.84
C TYR A 214 -15.24 25.15 -10.96
N PHE A 215 -16.51 24.90 -10.68
CA PHE A 215 -17.63 25.05 -11.60
C PHE A 215 -18.52 26.18 -11.09
N PRO A 216 -18.37 27.42 -11.62
CA PRO A 216 -19.06 28.60 -11.08
C PRO A 216 -20.58 28.57 -11.29
N ASP A 217 -21.06 27.86 -12.31
CA ASP A 217 -22.46 27.87 -12.75
C ASP A 217 -23.03 26.44 -12.79
N SER A 218 -22.64 25.59 -11.84
CA SER A 218 -23.10 24.19 -11.77
C SER A 218 -23.43 23.79 -10.34
N VAL A 219 -24.67 23.33 -10.16
CA VAL A 219 -25.15 22.77 -8.89
C VAL A 219 -24.66 21.34 -8.75
N TYR A 220 -24.15 20.99 -7.58
CA TYR A 220 -23.64 19.65 -7.30
C TYR A 220 -24.76 18.58 -7.34
N ASP A 221 -24.48 17.46 -8.00
CA ASP A 221 -25.38 16.33 -8.14
C ASP A 221 -25.05 15.29 -7.07
N SER A 222 -26.01 15.06 -6.16
CA SER A 222 -25.84 14.13 -5.04
C SER A 222 -25.82 12.65 -5.44
N SER A 223 -26.01 12.31 -6.72
CA SER A 223 -25.85 10.94 -7.22
C SER A 223 -24.39 10.54 -7.46
N ILE A 224 -23.45 11.48 -7.40
CA ILE A 224 -22.02 11.20 -7.52
C ILE A 224 -21.58 10.23 -6.42
N THR A 225 -20.92 9.15 -6.84
CA THR A 225 -20.41 8.09 -5.96
C THR A 225 -18.91 8.19 -5.74
N TYR A 226 -18.42 7.57 -4.66
CA TYR A 226 -17.03 7.58 -4.23
C TYR A 226 -16.51 6.16 -4.04
N LEU A 227 -15.19 5.98 -4.17
CA LEU A 227 -14.54 4.68 -4.00
C LEU A 227 -14.34 4.41 -2.51
N THR A 228 -14.53 3.16 -2.12
CA THR A 228 -14.16 2.71 -0.78
C THR A 228 -12.66 2.44 -0.74
N PRO A 229 -11.91 2.94 0.26
CA PRO A 229 -10.49 2.62 0.39
C PRO A 229 -10.28 1.12 0.60
N PRO A 230 -9.13 0.57 0.16
CA PRO A 230 -8.77 -0.82 0.46
C PRO A 230 -8.76 -1.09 1.97
N ASP A 231 -9.08 -2.32 2.37
CA ASP A 231 -9.05 -2.76 3.77
C ASP A 231 -8.08 -3.96 3.92
N PRO A 232 -6.97 -3.80 4.67
CA PRO A 232 -6.53 -2.59 5.37
C PRO A 232 -6.00 -1.52 4.41
N PHE A 233 -6.24 -0.24 4.72
CA PHE A 233 -5.69 0.88 3.93
C PHE A 233 -4.16 0.77 3.93
N PRO A 234 -3.48 0.63 2.77
CA PRO A 234 -2.03 0.51 2.71
C PRO A 234 -1.35 1.54 3.61
N GLN A 235 -0.48 1.14 4.53
CA GLN A 235 0.15 2.07 5.48
C GLN A 235 1.48 2.60 4.94
N ASN A 236 1.52 3.89 4.63
CA ASN A 236 2.69 4.65 4.16
C ASN A 236 2.50 6.16 4.44
N CYS A 237 3.49 6.98 4.09
CA CYS A 237 3.43 8.43 4.32
C CYS A 237 2.24 9.11 3.60
N ASP A 238 1.88 8.66 2.39
CA ASP A 238 0.76 9.21 1.64
C ASP A 238 -0.56 8.88 2.36
N THR A 239 -0.68 7.68 2.93
CA THR A 239 -1.82 7.28 3.78
C THR A 239 -1.99 8.21 4.96
N ASP A 240 -0.90 8.49 5.66
CA ASP A 240 -0.91 9.36 6.83
C ASP A 240 -1.35 10.77 6.44
N GLN A 241 -0.87 11.29 5.30
CA GLN A 241 -1.29 12.61 4.80
C GLN A 241 -2.78 12.66 4.45
N ILE A 242 -3.28 11.67 3.70
CA ILE A 242 -4.69 11.64 3.29
C ILE A 242 -5.61 11.47 4.52
N LYS A 243 -5.26 10.56 5.45
CA LYS A 243 -5.99 10.37 6.71
C LYS A 243 -5.96 11.63 7.59
N ASN A 244 -4.80 12.29 7.72
CA ASN A 244 -4.68 13.52 8.49
C ASN A 244 -5.63 14.61 7.97
N ILE A 245 -5.74 14.80 6.65
CA ILE A 245 -6.68 15.78 6.09
C ILE A 245 -8.11 15.33 6.35
N HIS A 246 -8.44 14.09 6.00
CA HIS A 246 -9.78 13.53 6.17
C HIS A 246 -10.29 13.63 7.62
N ASP A 247 -9.45 13.34 8.61
CA ASP A 247 -9.83 13.34 10.02
C ASP A 247 -9.75 14.72 10.68
N TYR A 248 -9.01 15.66 10.08
CA TYR A 248 -8.87 17.03 10.59
C TYR A 248 -10.11 17.88 10.31
N VAL A 249 -10.81 17.63 9.19
CA VAL A 249 -12.03 18.36 8.78
C VAL A 249 -13.24 17.44 8.75
N ALA A 250 -14.44 18.01 8.87
CA ALA A 250 -15.69 17.26 8.78
C ALA A 250 -16.67 17.91 7.80
N VAL A 251 -17.65 17.14 7.31
CA VAL A 251 -18.78 17.70 6.57
C VAL A 251 -19.49 18.75 7.44
N GLY A 252 -19.75 19.91 6.86
CA GLY A 252 -20.29 21.09 7.53
C GLY A 252 -19.23 22.05 8.09
N ASP A 253 -17.95 21.68 8.13
CA ASP A 253 -16.89 22.64 8.48
C ASP A 253 -16.72 23.69 7.36
N SER A 254 -16.63 24.96 7.75
CA SER A 254 -16.15 26.04 6.88
C SER A 254 -14.63 26.13 6.97
N ILE A 255 -13.93 26.02 5.85
CA ILE A 255 -12.47 26.09 5.81
C ILE A 255 -11.95 27.09 4.78
N SER A 256 -10.75 27.61 5.03
CA SER A 256 -9.89 28.26 4.03
C SER A 256 -8.63 27.44 3.86
N PHE A 257 -8.17 27.25 2.63
CA PHE A 257 -7.02 26.41 2.32
C PHE A 257 -6.20 26.94 1.14
N THR A 258 -4.95 26.48 1.06
CA THR A 258 -4.04 26.78 -0.05
C THR A 258 -3.59 25.48 -0.71
N THR A 259 -3.50 25.47 -2.04
CA THR A 259 -2.98 24.32 -2.78
C THR A 259 -1.71 24.70 -3.54
N GLY A 260 -1.84 25.13 -4.79
CA GLY A 260 -0.74 25.62 -5.62
C GLY A 260 -0.08 26.88 -5.06
N PRO A 261 1.05 27.31 -5.65
CA PRO A 261 1.87 28.40 -5.11
C PRO A 261 1.14 29.73 -4.96
N THR A 262 0.05 29.93 -5.71
CA THR A 262 -0.75 31.16 -5.67
C THR A 262 -2.25 30.92 -5.53
N THR A 263 -2.67 29.67 -5.30
CA THR A 263 -4.09 29.30 -5.23
C THR A 263 -4.57 29.24 -3.78
N SER A 264 -5.57 30.06 -3.48
CA SER A 264 -6.29 30.02 -2.20
C SER A 264 -7.79 29.88 -2.44
N ALA A 265 -8.45 29.12 -1.58
CA ALA A 265 -9.88 28.88 -1.68
C ALA A 265 -10.53 28.76 -0.29
N SER A 266 -11.83 28.96 -0.25
CA SER A 266 -12.64 28.79 0.95
C SER A 266 -14.06 28.37 0.59
N GLY A 267 -14.71 27.66 1.51
CA GLY A 267 -16.02 27.08 1.30
C GLY A 267 -16.47 26.26 2.52
N ASP A 268 -17.70 25.77 2.43
CA ASP A 268 -18.24 24.77 3.36
C ASP A 268 -18.12 23.37 2.76
N ILE A 269 -17.62 22.43 3.55
CA ILE A 269 -17.41 21.05 3.10
C ILE A 269 -18.76 20.33 3.05
N THR A 270 -19.14 19.84 1.87
CA THR A 270 -20.36 19.04 1.67
C THR A 270 -20.06 17.55 1.58
N ILE A 271 -18.89 17.17 1.08
CA ILE A 271 -18.39 15.78 1.06
C ILE A 271 -16.95 15.75 1.55
N ASN A 272 -16.64 14.78 2.41
CA ASN A 272 -15.30 14.48 2.89
C ASN A 272 -15.03 12.98 2.69
N GLU A 273 -14.31 12.65 1.62
CA GLU A 273 -13.92 11.28 1.29
C GLU A 273 -12.39 11.21 1.14
N TYR A 274 -11.82 10.03 1.30
CA TYR A 274 -10.36 9.88 1.19
C TYR A 274 -9.86 10.31 -0.19
N GLY A 275 -8.99 11.33 -0.22
CA GLY A 275 -8.42 11.86 -1.47
C GLY A 275 -9.19 13.02 -2.09
N ILE A 276 -10.42 13.31 -1.66
CA ILE A 276 -11.25 14.37 -2.25
C ILE A 276 -12.14 15.10 -1.23
N LEU A 277 -12.17 16.42 -1.31
CA LEU A 277 -13.19 17.25 -0.67
C LEU A 277 -14.10 17.84 -1.75
N VAL A 278 -15.39 17.95 -1.44
CA VAL A 278 -16.34 18.71 -2.24
C VAL A 278 -16.89 19.86 -1.42
N PHE A 279 -16.98 21.01 -2.08
CA PHE A 279 -17.70 22.17 -1.63
C PHE A 279 -18.80 22.44 -2.63
N ALA A 280 -20.01 22.67 -2.16
CA ALA A 280 -21.14 22.97 -3.03
C ALA A 280 -22.03 24.02 -2.35
N ASP A 281 -22.47 25.00 -3.14
CA ASP A 281 -23.50 25.95 -2.75
C ASP A 281 -24.70 25.86 -3.71
N ALA A 282 -25.62 26.82 -3.64
CA ALA A 282 -26.83 26.82 -4.45
C ALA A 282 -26.59 27.00 -5.97
N THR A 283 -25.38 27.40 -6.37
CA THR A 283 -25.07 27.81 -7.74
C THR A 283 -23.76 27.23 -8.28
N SER A 284 -22.84 26.83 -7.41
CA SER A 284 -21.49 26.45 -7.78
C SER A 284 -21.01 25.21 -7.00
N MET A 285 -19.99 24.55 -7.55
CA MET A 285 -19.31 23.45 -6.89
C MET A 285 -17.80 23.51 -7.10
N MET A 286 -17.06 22.94 -6.16
CA MET A 286 -15.60 22.86 -6.18
C MET A 286 -15.15 21.48 -5.73
N LEU A 287 -14.36 20.82 -6.57
CA LEU A 287 -13.72 19.54 -6.30
C LEU A 287 -12.25 19.80 -5.94
N VAL A 288 -11.81 19.32 -4.78
CA VAL A 288 -10.46 19.57 -4.27
C VAL A 288 -9.75 18.24 -4.05
N VAL A 289 -8.60 18.08 -4.69
CA VAL A 289 -7.76 16.88 -4.57
C VAL A 289 -6.90 17.01 -3.31
N THR A 290 -7.23 16.26 -2.25
CA THR A 290 -6.67 16.50 -0.90
C THR A 290 -5.15 16.34 -0.79
N PRO A 291 -4.48 15.40 -1.51
CA PRO A 291 -3.02 15.33 -1.51
C PRO A 291 -2.31 16.60 -2.00
N GLN A 292 -3.03 17.52 -2.66
CA GLN A 292 -2.49 18.78 -3.17
C GLN A 292 -2.72 19.97 -2.21
N ILE A 293 -3.34 19.75 -1.05
CA ILE A 293 -3.54 20.80 -0.06
C ILE A 293 -2.25 21.02 0.74
N PHE A 294 -1.78 22.26 0.76
CA PHE A 294 -0.60 22.67 1.51
C PHE A 294 -0.92 23.16 2.93
N SER A 295 -2.01 23.91 3.10
CA SER A 295 -2.43 24.42 4.41
C SER A 295 -3.95 24.52 4.51
N ILE A 296 -4.49 24.30 5.73
CA ILE A 296 -5.91 24.36 6.04
C ILE A 296 -6.10 25.16 7.34
N GLN A 297 -7.07 26.07 7.33
CA GLN A 297 -7.54 26.79 8.50
C GLN A 297 -9.07 26.65 8.61
N LYS A 298 -9.57 26.21 9.77
CA LYS A 298 -11.00 26.25 10.07
C LYS A 298 -11.42 27.69 10.33
N VAL A 299 -12.48 28.13 9.65
CA VAL A 299 -13.05 29.46 9.83
C VAL A 299 -14.01 29.39 11.02
N THR A 300 -13.74 30.16 12.07
CA THR A 300 -14.58 30.19 13.28
C THR A 300 -15.19 31.58 13.49
N GLY A 301 -16.48 31.63 13.83
CA GLY A 301 -17.23 32.88 14.07
C GLY A 301 -18.07 33.37 12.87
N ALA A 302 -18.80 34.47 13.06
CA ALA A 302 -19.76 35.07 12.10
C ALA A 302 -19.14 35.61 10.79
N ALA A 303 -17.97 35.12 10.40
CA ALA A 303 -17.15 35.62 9.30
C ALA A 303 -17.62 35.18 7.90
N ARG A 304 -18.54 34.21 7.79
CA ARG A 304 -19.16 33.79 6.53
C ARG A 304 -20.67 33.68 6.74
N ALA A 305 -21.41 34.71 6.36
CA ALA A 305 -22.87 34.72 6.41
C ALA A 305 -23.52 34.20 5.12
N ASP A 306 -22.75 34.10 4.03
CA ASP A 306 -23.24 33.75 2.69
C ASP A 306 -22.92 32.31 2.27
N HIS A 307 -22.11 31.58 3.04
CA HIS A 307 -21.73 30.18 2.80
C HIS A 307 -21.19 29.91 1.37
N SER A 308 -20.74 30.96 0.67
CA SER A 308 -20.42 30.91 -0.77
C SER A 308 -19.06 30.27 -1.03
N ILE A 309 -18.87 29.66 -2.19
CA ILE A 309 -17.54 29.21 -2.60
C ILE A 309 -16.71 30.40 -3.08
N SER A 310 -15.44 30.47 -2.65
CA SER A 310 -14.49 31.47 -3.13
C SER A 310 -13.17 30.82 -3.48
N ILE A 311 -12.63 31.14 -4.66
CA ILE A 311 -11.31 30.69 -5.11
C ILE A 311 -10.61 31.81 -5.87
N SER A 312 -9.30 31.96 -5.65
CA SER A 312 -8.47 32.93 -6.36
C SER A 312 -7.09 32.35 -6.67
N ALA A 313 -6.52 32.79 -7.79
CA ALA A 313 -5.11 32.60 -8.13
C ALA A 313 -4.47 33.99 -8.31
N GLN A 314 -3.34 34.22 -7.62
CA GLN A 314 -2.53 35.44 -7.76
C GLN A 314 -1.32 35.25 -8.68
#